data_AF-A0A3C0N718-F1
#
_entry.id   AF-A0A3C0N718-F1
#
_cell.length_a   1.000
_cell.length_b   1.000
_cell.length_c   1.000
_cell.angle_alpha   90.00
_cell.angle_beta   90.00
_cell.angle_gamma   90.00
#
_symmetry.space_group_name_H-M   'P 1'
#
loop_
_entity.id
_entity.type
_entity.pdbx_description
1 polymer ?
#
loop_
_entity_poly.entity_id
_entity_poly.type
_entity_poly.pdbx_seq_one_letter_code
_entity_poly.pdbx_strand_id
1 'polypeptide(L)'
;MIANAPTTNNPLLIGKGLPPFEAIKPEHVVPAMTQLLAELDEQLATLEHQVTPTWSGLVEPLDRLGERLTWSWGVVGHLMSVKNSPELREAYETVQPQVVQFFNKLSQSQPLYKAFKALREGDVWSTLEPAQKRIVEAAIRDAELSGVGLEGEKRDRFNAIQLELAELSTKFSNNVLDATKAFSLTLTNKDEVDGLPPSLLSLAAQTARAAGEENATAENGPWRITLDFPSYAPFIQHSTRRDLREKLYKAFISRASTGDLDNTPLIDRILELRKEEAILLGFNSYAELSLASKMAPKVEAVEALLEELRQASYDAARKDLEELKAFAAAKGAQEASDLKHWDISFWSERLREEKFAFSAEELRPYFPLPQVLDGL
;
A
#
# COMPACT_ATOMS: atom_id res chain seq x y z
N MET A 1 -39.98 -6.40 -29.74
CA MET A 1 -39.93 -5.22 -28.87
C MET A 1 -38.90 -5.49 -27.81
N ILE A 2 -37.69 -4.98 -28.03
CA ILE A 2 -36.58 -5.10 -27.09
C ILE A 2 -36.87 -4.08 -26.00
N ALA A 3 -37.06 -4.56 -24.77
CA ALA A 3 -37.22 -3.67 -23.63
C ALA A 3 -35.91 -2.89 -23.45
N ASN A 4 -36.00 -1.56 -23.57
CA ASN A 4 -34.92 -0.65 -23.22
C ASN A 4 -34.58 -0.84 -21.73
N ALA A 5 -33.48 -1.54 -21.44
CA ALA A 5 -32.85 -1.48 -20.13
C ALA A 5 -32.36 -0.04 -19.90
N PRO A 6 -32.57 0.56 -18.71
CA PRO A 6 -32.20 1.94 -18.47
C PRO A 6 -30.67 2.08 -18.49
N THR A 7 -30.14 2.81 -19.48
CA THR A 7 -28.77 3.34 -19.47
C THR A 7 -28.58 4.27 -18.26
N THR A 8 -28.17 3.68 -17.14
CA THR A 8 -26.84 3.87 -16.54
C THR A 8 -26.37 5.31 -16.32
N ASN A 9 -26.88 5.92 -15.25
CA ASN A 9 -26.30 7.14 -14.66
C ASN A 9 -25.28 6.80 -13.55
N ASN A 10 -24.60 5.65 -13.62
CA ASN A 10 -23.61 5.27 -12.62
C ASN A 10 -22.25 5.93 -12.93
N PRO A 11 -21.69 6.78 -12.04
CA PRO A 11 -20.46 7.51 -12.31
C PRO A 11 -19.22 6.62 -12.48
N LEU A 12 -19.25 5.38 -11.99
CA LEU A 12 -18.15 4.43 -12.15
C LEU A 12 -18.07 3.84 -13.58
N LEU A 13 -19.09 4.05 -14.42
CA LEU A 13 -19.08 3.57 -15.80
C LEU A 13 -18.50 4.57 -16.81
N ILE A 14 -18.05 5.75 -16.35
CA ILE A 14 -17.46 6.79 -17.21
C ILE A 14 -16.18 6.29 -17.90
N GLY A 15 -15.31 5.59 -17.16
CA GLY A 15 -14.18 4.84 -17.69
C GLY A 15 -13.04 5.69 -18.28
N LYS A 16 -13.01 7.00 -18.07
CA LYS A 16 -11.97 7.91 -18.58
C LYS A 16 -11.97 9.27 -17.89
N GLY A 17 -10.87 10.00 -18.02
CA GLY A 17 -10.73 11.37 -17.54
C GLY A 17 -10.71 11.46 -16.01
N LEU A 18 -11.02 12.65 -15.47
CA LEU A 18 -11.05 12.88 -14.03
C LEU A 18 -12.31 12.26 -13.41
N PRO A 19 -12.17 11.37 -12.40
CA PRO A 19 -13.32 10.78 -11.72
C PRO A 19 -14.14 11.83 -10.96
N PRO A 20 -15.49 11.82 -11.07
CA PRO A 20 -16.35 12.69 -10.27
C PRO A 20 -16.49 12.13 -8.84
N PHE A 21 -15.42 12.19 -8.05
CA PHE A 21 -15.35 11.56 -6.71
C PHE A 21 -16.50 11.95 -5.78
N GLU A 22 -17.01 13.18 -5.88
CA GLU A 22 -18.14 13.66 -5.07
C GLU A 22 -19.45 12.90 -5.36
N ALA A 23 -19.62 12.39 -6.58
CA ALA A 23 -20.81 11.67 -7.01
C ALA A 23 -20.71 10.16 -6.77
N ILE A 24 -19.52 9.63 -6.47
CA ILE A 24 -19.28 8.20 -6.30
C ILE A 24 -19.58 7.81 -4.84
N LYS A 25 -20.42 6.78 -4.68
CA LYS A 25 -20.87 6.28 -3.38
C LYS A 25 -20.73 4.76 -3.31
N PRO A 26 -20.65 4.15 -2.11
CA PRO A 26 -20.52 2.71 -1.96
C PRO A 26 -21.58 1.90 -2.71
N GLU A 27 -22.84 2.35 -2.71
CA GLU A 27 -23.96 1.67 -3.38
C GLU A 27 -23.82 1.62 -4.92
N HIS A 28 -22.94 2.42 -5.50
CA HIS A 28 -22.67 2.41 -6.93
C HIS A 28 -21.70 1.29 -7.35
N VAL A 29 -20.89 0.78 -6.43
CA VAL A 29 -19.77 -0.14 -6.74
C VAL A 29 -20.28 -1.46 -7.31
N VAL A 30 -21.14 -2.17 -6.57
CA VAL A 30 -21.61 -3.50 -6.98
C VAL A 30 -22.33 -3.45 -8.34
N PRO A 31 -23.32 -2.56 -8.56
CA PRO A 31 -23.99 -2.48 -9.85
C PRO A 31 -23.07 -2.08 -11.01
N ALA A 32 -22.16 -1.12 -10.81
CA ALA A 32 -21.23 -0.68 -11.85
C ALA A 32 -20.28 -1.79 -12.26
N MET A 33 -19.64 -2.46 -11.29
CA MET A 33 -18.64 -3.48 -11.58
C MET A 33 -19.29 -4.71 -12.19
N THR A 34 -20.46 -5.13 -11.72
CA THR A 34 -21.20 -6.25 -12.32
C THR A 34 -21.51 -5.99 -13.79
N GLN A 35 -22.01 -4.80 -14.11
CA GLN A 35 -22.31 -4.43 -15.49
C GLN A 35 -21.03 -4.32 -16.34
N LEU A 36 -20.02 -3.61 -15.83
CA LEU A 36 -18.77 -3.39 -16.55
C LEU A 36 -18.08 -4.71 -16.88
N LEU A 37 -17.98 -5.64 -15.93
CA LEU A 37 -17.36 -6.94 -16.14
C LEU A 37 -18.11 -7.77 -17.20
N ALA A 38 -19.45 -7.76 -17.18
CA ALA A 38 -20.25 -8.43 -18.21
C ALA A 38 -19.99 -7.85 -19.61
N GLU A 39 -19.95 -6.52 -19.75
CA GLU A 39 -19.63 -5.86 -21.02
C GLU A 39 -18.20 -6.19 -21.50
N LEU A 40 -17.24 -6.18 -20.58
CA LEU A 40 -15.84 -6.47 -20.91
C LEU A 40 -15.63 -7.94 -21.26
N ASP A 41 -16.40 -8.87 -20.68
CA ASP A 41 -16.37 -10.29 -21.03
C ASP A 41 -16.83 -10.52 -22.47
N GLU A 42 -17.90 -9.85 -22.91
CA GLU A 42 -18.37 -9.91 -24.30
C GLU A 42 -17.35 -9.29 -25.28
N GLN A 43 -16.74 -8.16 -24.90
CA GLN A 43 -15.70 -7.50 -25.70
C GLN A 43 -14.45 -8.34 -25.80
N LEU A 44 -14.03 -8.98 -24.71
CA LEU A 44 -12.88 -9.89 -24.69
C LEU A 44 -13.12 -11.08 -25.61
N ALA A 45 -14.29 -11.74 -25.51
CA ALA A 45 -14.62 -12.87 -26.37
C ALA A 45 -14.64 -12.48 -27.86
N THR A 46 -15.16 -11.27 -28.17
CA THR A 46 -15.15 -10.74 -29.54
C THR A 46 -13.72 -10.50 -30.03
N LEU A 47 -12.87 -9.88 -29.20
CA LEU A 47 -11.47 -9.63 -29.53
C LEU A 47 -10.72 -10.94 -29.73
N GLU A 48 -10.86 -11.92 -28.84
CA GLU A 48 -10.24 -13.24 -28.96
C GLU A 48 -10.58 -13.94 -30.29
N HIS A 49 -11.82 -13.80 -30.77
CA HIS A 49 -12.27 -14.39 -32.03
C HIS A 49 -11.73 -13.67 -33.28
N GLN A 50 -11.54 -12.35 -33.19
CA GLN A 50 -11.17 -11.48 -34.31
C GLN A 50 -9.70 -11.03 -34.28
N VAL A 51 -8.93 -11.47 -33.28
CA VAL A 51 -7.57 -11.00 -33.04
C VAL A 51 -6.69 -11.23 -34.26
N THR A 52 -5.92 -10.21 -34.63
CA THR A 52 -4.86 -10.32 -35.63
C THR A 52 -3.55 -9.83 -35.04
N PRO A 53 -2.39 -10.41 -35.41
CA PRO A 53 -1.08 -10.05 -34.84
C PRO A 53 -0.55 -8.72 -35.43
N THR A 54 -1.36 -7.67 -35.33
CA THR A 54 -1.04 -6.30 -35.74
C THR A 54 -1.33 -5.35 -34.59
N TRP A 55 -0.70 -4.17 -34.59
CA TRP A 55 -0.91 -3.18 -33.53
C TRP A 55 -2.39 -2.80 -33.36
N SER A 56 -3.06 -2.48 -34.46
CA SER A 56 -4.48 -2.09 -34.48
C SER A 56 -5.45 -3.24 -34.23
N GLY A 57 -5.05 -4.48 -34.50
CA GLY A 57 -5.89 -5.68 -34.35
C GLY A 57 -5.71 -6.46 -33.05
N LEU A 58 -4.76 -6.05 -32.21
CA LEU A 58 -4.45 -6.68 -30.93
C LEU A 58 -4.30 -5.64 -29.81
N VAL A 59 -3.31 -4.74 -29.93
CA VAL A 59 -2.91 -3.87 -28.82
C VAL A 59 -3.93 -2.76 -28.57
N GLU A 60 -4.31 -2.01 -29.61
CA GLU A 60 -5.29 -0.93 -29.45
C GLU A 60 -6.65 -1.37 -28.88
N PRO A 61 -7.29 -2.45 -29.37
CA PRO A 61 -8.56 -2.90 -28.80
C PRO A 61 -8.39 -3.46 -27.38
N LEU A 62 -7.27 -4.13 -27.08
CA LEU A 62 -6.96 -4.63 -25.74
C LEU A 62 -6.78 -3.48 -24.74
N ASP A 63 -6.03 -2.44 -25.11
CA ASP A 63 -5.80 -1.26 -24.28
C ASP A 63 -7.12 -0.54 -23.97
N ARG A 64 -8.00 -0.36 -24.98
CA ARG A 64 -9.32 0.27 -24.78
C ARG A 64 -10.20 -0.51 -23.81
N LEU A 65 -10.13 -1.84 -23.85
CA LEU A 65 -10.85 -2.72 -22.94
C LEU A 65 -10.27 -2.61 -21.52
N GLY A 66 -8.95 -2.75 -21.39
CA GLY A 66 -8.25 -2.72 -20.10
C GLY A 66 -8.35 -1.37 -19.38
N GLU A 67 -8.32 -0.26 -20.12
CA GLU A 67 -8.37 1.10 -19.57
C GLU A 67 -9.68 1.34 -18.82
N ARG A 68 -10.82 0.86 -19.35
CA ARG A 68 -12.13 1.03 -18.68
C ARG A 68 -12.15 0.38 -17.32
N LEU A 69 -11.67 -0.87 -17.22
CA LEU A 69 -11.61 -1.59 -15.95
C LEU A 69 -10.60 -0.95 -14.99
N THR A 70 -9.43 -0.62 -15.49
CA THR A 70 -8.35 0.00 -14.70
C THR A 70 -8.80 1.34 -14.12
N TRP A 71 -9.50 2.15 -14.91
CA TRP A 71 -10.08 3.40 -14.46
C TRP A 71 -11.13 3.17 -13.36
N SER A 72 -12.15 2.35 -13.63
CA SER A 72 -13.28 2.15 -12.71
C SER A 72 -12.83 1.49 -11.40
N TRP A 73 -12.04 0.43 -11.49
CA TRP A 73 -11.53 -0.27 -10.32
C TRP A 73 -10.47 0.53 -9.57
N GLY A 74 -9.62 1.28 -10.29
CA GLY A 74 -8.65 2.21 -9.70
C GLY A 74 -9.33 3.29 -8.85
N VAL A 75 -10.48 3.81 -9.30
CA VAL A 75 -11.29 4.77 -8.54
C VAL A 75 -11.81 4.16 -7.23
N VAL A 76 -12.34 2.93 -7.28
CA VAL A 76 -12.82 2.24 -6.07
C VAL A 76 -11.65 1.93 -5.11
N GLY A 77 -10.53 1.43 -5.63
CA GLY A 77 -9.32 1.17 -4.85
C GLY A 77 -8.71 2.42 -4.22
N HIS A 78 -8.75 3.55 -4.92
CA HIS A 78 -8.35 4.84 -4.36
C HIS A 78 -9.25 5.24 -3.18
N LEU A 79 -10.57 5.16 -3.34
CA LEU A 79 -11.52 5.46 -2.25
C LEU A 79 -11.35 4.53 -1.05
N MET A 80 -11.04 3.25 -1.27
CA MET A 80 -10.68 2.31 -0.20
C MET A 80 -9.45 2.78 0.61
N SER A 81 -8.54 3.51 -0.03
CA SER A 81 -7.30 4.00 0.59
C SER A 81 -7.48 5.35 1.29
N VAL A 82 -8.28 6.27 0.74
CA VAL A 82 -8.38 7.65 1.25
C VAL A 82 -9.71 7.99 1.94
N LYS A 83 -10.76 7.18 1.73
CA LYS A 83 -12.12 7.41 2.26
C LYS A 83 -12.79 6.08 2.63
N ASN A 84 -12.05 5.23 3.33
CA ASN A 84 -12.47 3.91 3.77
C ASN A 84 -13.71 3.98 4.71
N SER A 85 -14.73 3.16 4.45
CA SER A 85 -15.91 2.99 5.31
C SER A 85 -16.40 1.54 5.33
N PRO A 86 -17.18 1.11 6.33
CA PRO A 86 -17.75 -0.25 6.36
C PRO A 86 -18.54 -0.61 5.09
N GLU A 87 -19.37 0.32 4.59
CA GLU A 87 -20.19 0.12 3.40
C GLU A 87 -19.33 -0.02 2.13
N LEU A 88 -18.23 0.74 2.06
CA LEU A 88 -17.30 0.64 0.94
C LEU A 88 -16.51 -0.68 0.98
N ARG A 89 -16.11 -1.16 2.17
CA ARG A 89 -15.44 -2.45 2.34
C ARG A 89 -16.33 -3.59 1.87
N GLU A 90 -17.59 -3.63 2.34
CA GLU A 90 -18.55 -4.65 1.95
C GLU A 90 -18.77 -4.67 0.43
N ALA A 91 -18.96 -3.50 -0.18
CA ALA A 91 -19.14 -3.38 -1.62
C ALA A 91 -17.89 -3.80 -2.40
N TYR A 92 -16.69 -3.44 -1.92
CA TYR A 92 -15.41 -3.84 -2.51
C TYR A 92 -15.20 -5.35 -2.43
N GLU A 93 -15.36 -5.95 -1.25
CA GLU A 93 -15.19 -7.39 -0.99
C GLU A 93 -16.18 -8.23 -1.80
N THR A 94 -17.40 -7.72 -2.03
CA THR A 94 -18.41 -8.39 -2.86
C THR A 94 -17.96 -8.56 -4.32
N VAL A 95 -17.25 -7.58 -4.89
CA VAL A 95 -16.89 -7.58 -6.33
C VAL A 95 -15.43 -7.92 -6.60
N GLN A 96 -14.54 -7.81 -5.61
CA GLN A 96 -13.12 -8.11 -5.75
C GLN A 96 -12.87 -9.49 -6.39
N PRO A 97 -13.57 -10.58 -5.97
CA PRO A 97 -13.39 -11.89 -6.61
C PRO A 97 -13.67 -11.88 -8.12
N GLN A 98 -14.72 -11.20 -8.55
CA GLN A 98 -15.12 -11.12 -9.96
C GLN A 98 -14.10 -10.31 -10.78
N VAL A 99 -13.58 -9.22 -10.20
CA VAL A 99 -12.53 -8.41 -10.81
C VAL A 99 -11.24 -9.21 -10.98
N VAL A 100 -10.80 -9.93 -9.94
CA VAL A 100 -9.61 -10.80 -10.00
C VAL A 100 -9.79 -11.91 -11.04
N GLN A 101 -10.95 -12.56 -11.07
CA GLN A 101 -11.25 -13.58 -12.08
C GLN A 101 -11.19 -13.02 -13.51
N PHE A 102 -11.71 -11.82 -13.73
CA PHE A 102 -11.64 -11.17 -15.04
C PHE A 102 -10.20 -10.84 -15.44
N PHE A 103 -9.40 -10.27 -14.53
CA PHE A 103 -7.98 -10.01 -14.81
C PHE A 103 -7.21 -11.29 -15.13
N ASN A 104 -7.46 -12.38 -14.39
CA ASN A 104 -6.86 -13.69 -14.67
C ASN A 104 -7.29 -14.22 -16.05
N LYS A 105 -8.58 -14.11 -16.40
CA LYS A 105 -9.09 -14.49 -17.71
C LYS A 105 -8.40 -13.71 -18.83
N LEU A 106 -8.25 -12.40 -18.65
CA LEU A 106 -7.60 -11.51 -19.62
C LEU A 106 -6.13 -11.87 -19.81
N SER A 107 -5.37 -12.02 -18.71
CA SER A 107 -3.93 -12.30 -18.75
C SER A 107 -3.60 -13.73 -19.19
N GLN A 108 -4.51 -14.68 -18.96
CA GLN A 108 -4.39 -16.08 -19.40
C GLN A 108 -5.05 -16.36 -20.75
N SER A 109 -5.46 -15.33 -21.49
CA SER A 109 -6.05 -15.49 -22.82
C SER A 109 -5.04 -16.06 -23.81
N GLN A 110 -5.20 -17.35 -24.13
CA GLN A 110 -4.37 -18.07 -25.10
C GLN A 110 -4.41 -17.46 -26.50
N PRO A 111 -5.56 -17.03 -27.06
CA PRO A 111 -5.61 -16.32 -28.34
C PRO A 111 -4.76 -15.05 -28.35
N LEU A 112 -4.88 -14.21 -27.31
CA LEU A 112 -4.14 -12.96 -27.22
C LEU A 112 -2.64 -13.20 -27.03
N TYR A 113 -2.25 -14.13 -26.16
CA TYR A 113 -0.84 -14.50 -25.95
C TYR A 113 -0.19 -15.00 -27.25
N LYS A 114 -0.88 -15.88 -28.00
CA LYS A 114 -0.39 -16.36 -29.31
C LYS A 114 -0.29 -15.23 -30.32
N ALA A 115 -1.23 -14.29 -30.33
CA ALA A 115 -1.19 -13.13 -31.22
C ALA A 115 -0.02 -12.19 -30.87
N PHE A 116 0.29 -11.97 -29.59
CA PHE A 116 1.45 -11.20 -29.16
C PHE A 116 2.77 -11.85 -29.59
N LYS A 117 2.89 -13.18 -29.42
CA LYS A 117 4.07 -13.92 -29.91
C LYS A 117 4.21 -13.83 -31.43
N ALA A 118 3.13 -14.03 -32.17
CA ALA A 118 3.14 -13.91 -33.63
C ALA A 118 3.48 -12.48 -34.08
N LEU A 119 3.02 -11.45 -33.37
CA LEU A 119 3.38 -10.06 -33.64
C LEU A 119 4.88 -9.79 -33.35
N ARG A 120 5.43 -10.42 -32.30
CA ARG A 120 6.86 -10.34 -31.94
C ARG A 120 7.78 -11.06 -32.93
N GLU A 121 7.31 -12.16 -33.51
CA GLU A 121 8.05 -13.03 -34.44
C GLU A 121 7.85 -12.64 -35.93
N GLY A 122 6.78 -11.89 -36.25
CA GLY A 122 6.40 -11.54 -37.61
C GLY A 122 7.06 -10.28 -38.17
N ASP A 123 6.83 -10.04 -39.47
CA ASP A 123 7.48 -8.97 -40.24
C ASP A 123 7.20 -7.55 -39.69
N VAL A 124 6.01 -7.36 -39.11
CA VAL A 124 5.56 -6.09 -38.51
C VAL A 124 6.42 -5.69 -37.31
N TRP A 125 7.11 -6.64 -36.65
CA TRP A 125 7.98 -6.32 -35.50
C TRP A 125 9.02 -5.26 -35.83
N SER A 126 9.64 -5.35 -37.00
CA SER A 126 10.70 -4.43 -37.42
C SER A 126 10.22 -2.99 -37.54
N THR A 127 8.93 -2.80 -37.89
CA THR A 127 8.30 -1.48 -38.11
C THR A 127 7.80 -0.82 -36.83
N LEU A 128 7.75 -1.53 -35.71
CA LEU A 128 7.30 -0.97 -34.43
C LEU A 128 8.35 -0.05 -33.81
N GLU A 129 7.87 1.04 -33.22
CA GLU A 129 8.70 1.97 -32.44
C GLU A 129 9.21 1.29 -31.15
N PRO A 130 10.32 1.77 -30.55
CA PRO A 130 10.90 1.16 -29.35
C PRO A 130 9.90 0.98 -28.19
N ALA A 131 8.99 1.94 -27.99
CA ALA A 131 7.96 1.86 -26.96
C ALA A 131 6.94 0.74 -27.24
N GLN A 132 6.51 0.58 -28.49
CA GLN A 132 5.59 -0.47 -28.92
C GLN A 132 6.23 -1.86 -28.76
N LYS A 133 7.51 -1.99 -29.11
CA LYS A 133 8.28 -3.21 -28.91
C LYS A 133 8.31 -3.62 -27.43
N ARG A 134 8.58 -2.65 -26.54
CA ARG A 134 8.57 -2.89 -25.10
C ARG A 134 7.19 -3.30 -24.56
N ILE A 135 6.11 -2.72 -25.07
CA ILE A 135 4.73 -3.09 -24.69
C ILE A 135 4.47 -4.57 -25.03
N VAL A 136 4.82 -5.00 -26.23
CA VAL A 136 4.64 -6.39 -26.68
C VAL A 136 5.48 -7.36 -25.86
N GLU A 137 6.76 -7.05 -25.62
CA GLU A 137 7.64 -7.90 -24.80
C GLU A 137 7.16 -7.98 -23.35
N ALA A 138 6.66 -6.87 -22.79
CA ALA A 138 6.05 -6.86 -21.46
C ALA A 138 4.77 -7.70 -21.43
N ALA A 139 3.86 -7.57 -22.41
CA ALA A 139 2.63 -8.34 -22.47
C ALA A 139 2.87 -9.85 -22.55
N ILE A 140 3.87 -10.29 -23.32
CA ILE A 140 4.28 -11.71 -23.38
C ILE A 140 4.76 -12.20 -22.02
N ARG A 141 5.72 -11.48 -21.42
CA ARG A 141 6.25 -11.85 -20.10
C ARG A 141 5.14 -11.87 -19.05
N ASP A 142 4.31 -10.83 -18.99
CA ASP A 142 3.31 -10.68 -17.94
C ASP A 142 2.20 -11.74 -18.08
N ALA A 143 1.88 -12.20 -19.30
CA ALA A 143 1.01 -13.36 -19.53
C ALA A 143 1.64 -14.66 -19.02
N GLU A 144 2.94 -14.88 -19.26
CA GLU A 144 3.69 -16.04 -18.72
C GLU A 144 3.72 -16.03 -17.18
N LEU A 145 3.98 -14.87 -16.58
CA LEU A 145 3.94 -14.68 -15.12
C LEU A 145 2.52 -14.77 -14.55
N SER A 146 1.49 -14.60 -15.39
CA SER A 146 0.08 -14.81 -15.01
C SER A 146 -0.37 -16.27 -15.20
N GLY A 147 0.55 -17.17 -15.55
CA GLY A 147 0.25 -18.59 -15.70
C GLY A 147 -0.49 -18.95 -16.98
N VAL A 148 -0.37 -18.15 -18.07
CA VAL A 148 -1.01 -18.47 -19.36
C VAL A 148 -0.62 -19.87 -19.86
N GLY A 149 0.61 -20.31 -19.59
CA GLY A 149 1.12 -21.64 -19.95
C GLY A 149 0.67 -22.79 -19.04
N LEU A 150 -0.10 -22.52 -17.98
CA LEU A 150 -0.65 -23.54 -17.09
C LEU A 150 -1.94 -24.12 -17.65
N GLU A 151 -2.13 -25.43 -17.48
CA GLU A 151 -3.32 -26.16 -17.94
C GLU A 151 -3.91 -27.01 -16.82
N GLY A 152 -5.21 -27.32 -16.94
CA GLY A 152 -5.94 -28.20 -16.01
C GLY A 152 -5.82 -27.74 -14.55
N GLU A 153 -5.59 -28.71 -13.66
CA GLU A 153 -5.54 -28.49 -12.20
C GLU A 153 -4.51 -27.44 -11.77
N LYS A 154 -3.39 -27.31 -12.49
CA LYS A 154 -2.37 -26.29 -12.17
C LYS A 154 -2.90 -24.88 -12.40
N ARG A 155 -3.66 -24.66 -13.48
CA ARG A 155 -4.27 -23.36 -13.77
C ARG A 155 -5.36 -23.03 -12.76
N ASP A 156 -6.19 -24.01 -12.43
CA ASP A 156 -7.26 -23.83 -11.45
C ASP A 156 -6.69 -23.51 -10.07
N ARG A 157 -5.60 -24.19 -9.67
CA ARG A 157 -4.90 -23.89 -8.42
C ARG A 157 -4.24 -22.52 -8.44
N PHE A 158 -3.58 -22.14 -9.53
CA PHE A 158 -3.01 -20.79 -9.68
C PHE A 158 -4.09 -19.71 -9.50
N ASN A 159 -5.25 -19.87 -10.15
CA ASN A 159 -6.36 -18.92 -10.05
C ASN A 159 -6.94 -18.84 -8.63
N ALA A 160 -7.05 -19.98 -7.95
CA ALA A 160 -7.46 -20.01 -6.54
C ALA A 160 -6.44 -19.28 -5.63
N ILE A 161 -5.14 -19.44 -5.90
CA ILE A 161 -4.09 -18.73 -5.16
C ILE A 161 -4.19 -17.22 -5.37
N GLN A 162 -4.36 -16.75 -6.61
CA GLN A 162 -4.50 -15.32 -6.90
C GLN A 162 -5.70 -14.70 -6.15
N LEU A 163 -6.83 -15.41 -6.13
CA LEU A 163 -8.03 -14.96 -5.42
C LEU A 163 -7.78 -14.87 -3.91
N GLU A 164 -7.25 -15.93 -3.32
CA GLU A 164 -6.98 -15.97 -1.87
C GLU A 164 -5.95 -14.91 -1.45
N LEU A 165 -4.89 -14.69 -2.26
CA LEU A 165 -3.90 -13.64 -2.01
C LEU A 165 -4.52 -12.23 -2.05
N ALA A 166 -5.46 -11.97 -2.96
CA ALA A 166 -6.15 -10.68 -3.05
C ALA A 166 -7.02 -10.42 -1.81
N GLU A 167 -7.79 -11.42 -1.37
CA GLU A 167 -8.62 -11.35 -0.17
C GLU A 167 -7.77 -11.15 1.09
N LEU A 168 -6.70 -11.93 1.25
CA LEU A 168 -5.77 -11.83 2.38
C LEU A 168 -5.08 -10.46 2.43
N SER A 169 -4.69 -9.91 1.28
CA SER A 169 -4.06 -8.58 1.20
C SER A 169 -5.02 -7.46 1.63
N THR A 170 -6.28 -7.52 1.20
CA THR A 170 -7.32 -6.58 1.63
C THR A 170 -7.55 -6.70 3.14
N LYS A 171 -7.73 -7.91 3.67
CA LYS A 171 -7.91 -8.15 5.10
C LYS A 171 -6.72 -7.65 5.93
N PHE A 172 -5.50 -7.95 5.50
CA PHE A 172 -4.27 -7.46 6.16
C PHE A 172 -4.28 -5.93 6.28
N SER A 173 -4.59 -5.22 5.20
CA SER A 173 -4.61 -3.75 5.18
C SER A 173 -5.70 -3.16 6.07
N ASN A 174 -6.91 -3.74 6.07
CA ASN A 174 -8.01 -3.34 6.93
C ASN A 174 -7.66 -3.55 8.41
N ASN A 175 -7.04 -4.69 8.76
CA ASN A 175 -6.60 -4.97 10.13
C ASN A 175 -5.56 -3.96 10.63
N VAL A 176 -4.60 -3.53 9.79
CA VAL A 176 -3.61 -2.49 10.15
C VAL A 176 -4.29 -1.15 10.40
N LEU A 177 -5.24 -0.76 9.54
CA LEU A 177 -6.01 0.47 9.68
C LEU A 177 -6.83 0.47 10.98
N ASP A 178 -7.52 -0.63 11.26
CA ASP A 178 -8.39 -0.76 12.42
C ASP A 178 -7.57 -0.84 13.72
N ALA A 179 -6.43 -1.54 13.71
CA ALA A 179 -5.53 -1.58 14.86
C ALA A 179 -4.92 -0.21 15.18
N THR A 180 -4.64 0.59 14.15
CA THR A 180 -4.15 1.97 14.31
C THR A 180 -5.23 2.86 14.94
N LYS A 181 -6.48 2.74 14.49
CA LYS A 181 -7.63 3.50 15.01
C LYS A 181 -8.10 3.07 16.40
N ALA A 182 -7.95 1.80 16.74
CA ALA A 182 -8.46 1.23 17.99
C ALA A 182 -7.68 1.72 19.23
N PHE A 183 -6.41 2.08 19.06
CA PHE A 183 -5.60 2.57 20.18
C PHE A 183 -5.84 4.06 20.44
N SER A 184 -6.02 4.40 21.71
CA SER A 184 -5.86 5.77 22.19
C SER A 184 -5.32 5.81 23.61
N LEU A 185 -4.53 6.83 23.89
CA LEU A 185 -4.03 7.16 25.22
C LEU A 185 -4.47 8.59 25.57
N THR A 186 -5.42 8.71 26.49
CA THR A 186 -5.87 10.00 27.00
C THR A 186 -5.02 10.38 28.21
N LEU A 187 -4.36 11.54 28.13
CA LEU A 187 -3.56 12.13 29.20
C LEU A 187 -4.36 13.28 29.82
N THR A 188 -4.39 13.35 31.13
CA THR A 188 -5.21 14.32 31.88
C THR A 188 -4.37 15.21 32.77
N ASN A 189 -3.16 14.78 33.12
CA ASN A 189 -2.29 15.52 34.03
C ASN A 189 -1.17 16.22 33.28
N LYS A 190 -0.72 17.34 33.84
CA LYS A 190 0.28 18.20 33.21
C LYS A 190 1.66 17.57 33.13
N ASP A 191 2.01 16.73 34.09
CA ASP A 191 3.26 15.98 34.14
C ASP A 191 3.33 14.85 33.09
N GLU A 192 2.18 14.39 32.57
CA GLU A 192 2.14 13.36 31.53
C GLU A 192 2.52 13.89 30.15
N VAL A 193 2.35 15.19 29.94
CA VAL A 193 2.62 15.88 28.67
C VAL A 193 3.90 16.71 28.69
N ASP A 194 4.73 16.52 29.72
CA ASP A 194 6.01 17.21 29.83
C ASP A 194 6.93 16.89 28.63
N GLY A 195 7.56 17.94 28.12
CA GLY A 195 8.38 17.92 26.90
C GLY A 195 7.62 17.90 25.57
N LEU A 196 6.31 17.61 25.53
CA LEU A 196 5.59 17.56 24.26
C LEU A 196 5.53 18.96 23.60
N PRO A 197 5.77 19.06 22.27
CA PRO A 197 5.77 20.34 21.59
C PRO A 197 4.34 20.91 21.48
N PRO A 198 4.19 22.25 21.39
CA PRO A 198 2.89 22.90 21.23
C PRO A 198 2.05 22.35 20.07
N SER A 199 2.70 22.05 18.93
CA SER A 199 2.03 21.45 17.78
C SER A 199 1.37 20.10 18.09
N LEU A 200 2.03 19.23 18.87
CA LEU A 200 1.45 17.95 19.29
C LEU A 200 0.35 18.14 20.34
N LEU A 201 0.51 19.06 21.30
CA LEU A 201 -0.53 19.36 22.29
C LEU A 201 -1.81 19.87 21.61
N SER A 202 -1.68 20.73 20.60
CA SER A 202 -2.79 21.22 19.79
C SER A 202 -3.48 20.09 19.02
N LEU A 203 -2.70 19.22 18.37
CA LEU A 203 -3.24 18.05 17.66
C LEU A 203 -3.97 17.10 18.62
N ALA A 204 -3.35 16.74 19.74
CA ALA A 204 -3.92 15.82 20.71
C ALA A 204 -5.21 16.35 21.36
N ALA A 205 -5.29 17.66 21.61
CA ALA A 205 -6.52 18.30 22.07
C ALA A 205 -7.61 18.32 20.99
N GLN A 206 -7.25 18.57 19.72
CA GLN A 206 -8.19 18.43 18.59
C GLN A 206 -8.74 17.01 18.48
N THR A 207 -7.87 16.01 18.59
CA THR A 207 -8.25 14.59 18.59
C THR A 207 -9.13 14.22 19.78
N ALA A 208 -8.90 14.81 20.96
CA ALA A 208 -9.76 14.62 22.13
C ALA A 208 -11.15 15.20 21.89
N ARG A 209 -11.26 16.44 21.37
CA ARG A 209 -12.55 17.07 21.01
C ARG A 209 -13.32 16.26 19.99
N ALA A 210 -12.64 15.76 18.94
CA ALA A 210 -13.26 14.91 17.92
C ALA A 210 -13.81 13.59 18.51
N ALA A 211 -13.35 13.18 19.68
CA ALA A 211 -13.81 12.00 20.38
C ALA A 211 -14.75 12.28 21.57
N GLY A 212 -15.27 13.52 21.69
CA GLY A 212 -16.30 13.90 22.67
C GLY A 212 -15.79 14.74 23.84
N GLU A 213 -14.49 15.01 23.97
CA GLU A 213 -13.95 15.86 25.03
C GLU A 213 -13.99 17.34 24.63
N GLU A 214 -15.18 17.91 24.50
CA GLU A 214 -15.43 19.24 23.89
C GLU A 214 -14.58 20.39 24.47
N ASN A 215 -14.28 20.30 25.77
CA ASN A 215 -13.51 21.33 26.50
C ASN A 215 -11.98 21.17 26.38
N ALA A 216 -11.50 20.15 25.65
CA ALA A 216 -10.08 19.91 25.54
C ALA A 216 -9.36 21.08 24.87
N THR A 217 -8.29 21.60 25.50
CA THR A 217 -7.42 22.62 24.89
C THR A 217 -5.96 22.17 24.91
N ALA A 218 -5.12 22.77 24.07
CA ALA A 218 -3.69 22.47 24.06
C ALA A 218 -3.06 22.75 25.45
N GLU A 219 -3.57 23.75 26.16
CA GLU A 219 -3.07 24.23 27.43
C GLU A 219 -3.64 23.49 28.63
N ASN A 220 -4.82 22.88 28.59
CA ASN A 220 -5.42 22.27 29.79
C ASN A 220 -5.82 20.81 29.61
N GLY A 221 -5.70 20.27 28.40
CA GLY A 221 -6.12 18.91 28.10
C GLY A 221 -7.64 18.72 28.23
N PRO A 222 -8.14 17.47 28.21
CA PRO A 222 -7.34 16.25 28.03
C PRO A 222 -6.67 16.16 26.66
N TRP A 223 -5.55 15.44 26.58
CA TRP A 223 -4.79 15.23 25.34
C TRP A 223 -4.92 13.79 24.91
N ARG A 224 -5.50 13.54 23.72
CA ARG A 224 -5.68 12.20 23.18
C ARG A 224 -4.57 11.87 22.18
N ILE A 225 -3.69 10.95 22.55
CA ILE A 225 -2.59 10.44 21.72
C ILE A 225 -3.07 9.19 20.96
N THR A 226 -2.75 9.10 19.67
CA THR A 226 -3.08 7.97 18.79
C THR A 226 -1.81 7.35 18.19
N LEU A 227 -1.98 6.27 17.40
CA LEU A 227 -0.87 5.63 16.68
C LEU A 227 -0.67 6.19 15.26
N ASP A 228 -1.48 7.16 14.84
CA ASP A 228 -1.24 7.88 13.59
C ASP A 228 0.13 8.58 13.67
N PHE A 229 0.90 8.49 12.59
CA PHE A 229 2.30 8.92 12.61
C PHE A 229 2.50 10.39 13.08
N PRO A 230 1.65 11.37 12.71
CA PRO A 230 1.73 12.74 13.23
C PRO A 230 1.49 12.88 14.74
N SER A 231 0.90 11.88 15.41
CA SER A 231 0.76 11.82 16.87
C SER A 231 1.90 11.01 17.50
N TYR A 232 2.16 9.81 16.95
CA TYR A 232 3.15 8.87 17.47
C TYR A 232 4.60 9.40 17.43
N ALA A 233 5.04 9.90 16.28
CA ALA A 233 6.43 10.30 16.07
C ALA A 233 6.87 11.45 17.01
N PRO A 234 6.17 12.59 17.08
CA PRO A 234 6.55 13.63 18.03
C PRO A 234 6.40 13.17 19.50
N PHE A 235 5.48 12.27 19.81
CA PHE A 235 5.38 11.75 21.18
C PHE A 235 6.64 10.97 21.59
N ILE A 236 7.10 10.03 20.76
CA ILE A 236 8.28 9.22 21.08
C ILE A 236 9.59 10.04 21.05
N GLN A 237 9.60 11.15 20.30
CA GLN A 237 10.74 12.08 20.22
C GLN A 237 10.82 13.05 21.40
N HIS A 238 9.68 13.47 21.96
CA HIS A 238 9.66 14.61 22.88
C HIS A 238 9.15 14.30 24.30
N SER A 239 8.35 13.26 24.51
CA SER A 239 7.81 12.95 25.84
C SER A 239 8.94 12.63 26.83
N THR A 240 9.04 13.38 27.93
CA THR A 240 10.00 13.09 29.00
C THR A 240 9.61 11.86 29.83
N ARG A 241 8.33 11.46 29.75
CA ARG A 241 7.76 10.29 30.43
C ARG A 241 8.14 8.97 29.74
N ARG A 242 9.26 8.39 30.18
CA ARG A 242 9.78 7.12 29.66
C ARG A 242 8.77 5.97 29.70
N ASP A 243 7.97 5.89 30.77
CA ASP A 243 6.90 4.92 30.93
C ASP A 243 5.83 5.05 29.84
N LEU A 244 5.46 6.29 29.47
CA LEU A 244 4.51 6.54 28.41
C LEU A 244 5.12 6.29 27.02
N ARG A 245 6.41 6.62 26.82
CA ARG A 245 7.14 6.24 25.60
C ARG A 245 7.14 4.73 25.40
N GLU A 246 7.42 3.96 26.45
CA GLU A 246 7.38 2.49 26.40
C GLU A 246 5.98 1.97 26.05
N LYS A 247 4.94 2.48 26.72
CA LYS A 247 3.54 2.10 26.46
C LYS A 247 3.16 2.36 25.01
N LEU A 248 3.46 3.56 24.49
CA LEU A 248 3.10 3.93 23.13
C LEU A 248 3.92 3.17 22.09
N TYR A 249 5.22 2.98 22.32
CA TYR A 249 6.09 2.19 21.46
C TYR A 249 5.59 0.75 21.32
N LYS A 250 5.31 0.07 22.44
CA LYS A 250 4.80 -1.30 22.44
C LYS A 250 3.48 -1.41 21.68
N ALA A 251 2.56 -0.47 21.92
CA ALA A 251 1.30 -0.41 21.18
C ALA A 251 1.50 -0.25 19.66
N PHE A 252 2.46 0.57 19.24
CA PHE A 252 2.75 0.78 17.82
C PHE A 252 3.36 -0.44 17.13
N ILE A 253 4.30 -1.13 17.78
CA ILE A 253 4.97 -2.30 17.20
C ILE A 253 4.14 -3.58 17.27
N SER A 254 3.10 -3.62 18.12
CA SER A 254 2.18 -4.75 18.25
C SER A 254 0.85 -4.54 17.51
N ARG A 255 0.75 -3.54 16.63
CA ARG A 255 -0.47 -3.31 15.84
C ARG A 255 -0.79 -4.56 15.00
N ALA A 256 -2.07 -4.92 14.98
CA ALA A 256 -2.59 -6.03 14.18
C ALA A 256 -1.85 -7.37 14.43
N SER A 257 -1.53 -7.67 15.69
CA SER A 257 -0.76 -8.88 16.07
C SER A 257 -1.46 -9.81 17.07
N THR A 258 -2.70 -9.50 17.46
CA THR A 258 -3.46 -10.28 18.45
C THR A 258 -4.97 -10.15 18.23
N GLY A 259 -5.74 -11.15 18.66
CA GLY A 259 -7.20 -11.13 18.60
C GLY A 259 -7.75 -11.11 17.18
N ASP A 260 -8.89 -10.45 16.98
CA ASP A 260 -9.58 -10.43 15.67
C ASP A 260 -8.80 -9.68 14.57
N LEU A 261 -7.84 -8.84 14.97
CA LEU A 261 -6.99 -8.06 14.07
C LEU A 261 -5.62 -8.70 13.85
N ASP A 262 -5.38 -9.93 14.31
CA ASP A 262 -4.08 -10.60 14.16
C ASP A 262 -3.77 -10.92 12.69
N ASN A 263 -2.70 -10.32 12.19
CA ASN A 263 -2.17 -10.54 10.84
C ASN A 263 -1.15 -11.67 10.77
N THR A 264 -0.67 -12.23 11.89
CA THR A 264 0.29 -13.33 11.91
C THR A 264 -0.16 -14.53 11.05
N PRO A 265 -1.37 -15.09 11.23
CA PRO A 265 -1.83 -16.20 10.39
C PRO A 265 -2.07 -15.79 8.93
N LEU A 266 -2.39 -14.52 8.66
CA LEU A 266 -2.54 -14.03 7.28
C LEU A 266 -1.18 -13.97 6.59
N ILE A 267 -0.12 -13.52 7.27
CA ILE A 267 1.25 -13.48 6.75
C ILE A 267 1.71 -14.90 6.40
N ASP A 268 1.55 -15.85 7.33
CA ASP A 268 1.95 -17.25 7.11
C ASP A 268 1.27 -17.81 5.86
N ARG A 269 -0.04 -17.59 5.74
CA ARG A 269 -0.80 -18.04 4.57
C ARG A 269 -0.37 -17.36 3.28
N ILE A 270 -0.12 -16.05 3.30
CA ILE A 270 0.39 -15.31 2.14
C ILE A 270 1.75 -15.88 1.69
N LEU A 271 2.65 -16.20 2.62
CA LEU A 271 3.97 -16.76 2.31
C LEU A 271 3.87 -18.17 1.72
N GLU A 272 2.99 -19.01 2.25
CA GLU A 272 2.70 -20.34 1.67
C GLU A 272 2.20 -20.23 0.23
N LEU A 273 1.20 -19.38 0.01
CA LEU A 273 0.57 -19.18 -1.30
C LEU A 273 1.56 -18.61 -2.32
N ARG A 274 2.35 -17.60 -1.94
CA ARG A 274 3.40 -17.03 -2.80
C ARG A 274 4.48 -18.03 -3.17
N LYS A 275 4.84 -18.93 -2.23
CA LYS A 275 5.77 -20.01 -2.52
C LYS A 275 5.17 -21.00 -3.52
N GLU A 276 3.92 -21.40 -3.32
CA GLU A 276 3.22 -22.31 -4.22
C GLU A 276 3.05 -21.72 -5.63
N GLU A 277 2.65 -20.45 -5.73
CA GLU A 277 2.56 -19.67 -6.97
C GLU A 277 3.87 -19.70 -7.75
N ALA A 278 5.00 -19.39 -7.08
CA ALA A 278 6.32 -19.42 -7.70
C ALA A 278 6.69 -20.81 -8.24
N ILE A 279 6.42 -21.87 -7.47
CA ILE A 279 6.69 -23.25 -7.87
C ILE A 279 5.83 -23.65 -9.07
N LEU A 280 4.55 -23.27 -9.11
CA LEU A 280 3.66 -23.54 -10.24
C LEU A 280 4.19 -22.93 -11.54
N LEU A 281 4.77 -21.74 -11.46
CA LEU A 281 5.39 -21.03 -12.58
C LEU A 281 6.83 -21.46 -12.88
N GLY A 282 7.40 -22.40 -12.12
CA GLY A 282 8.73 -22.95 -12.36
C GLY A 282 9.89 -22.16 -11.73
N PHE A 283 9.60 -21.25 -10.78
CA PHE A 283 10.60 -20.54 -9.99
C PHE A 283 10.89 -21.27 -8.67
N ASN A 284 12.09 -21.11 -8.11
CA ASN A 284 12.45 -21.72 -6.82
C ASN A 284 11.88 -20.95 -5.63
N SER A 285 11.59 -19.65 -5.81
CA SER A 285 11.06 -18.78 -4.76
C SER A 285 10.24 -17.63 -5.34
N TYR A 286 9.38 -17.04 -4.51
CA TYR A 286 8.64 -15.84 -4.88
C TYR A 286 9.56 -14.64 -5.16
N ALA A 287 10.77 -14.60 -4.57
CA ALA A 287 11.74 -13.56 -4.86
C ALA A 287 12.22 -13.62 -6.33
N GLU A 288 12.48 -14.82 -6.85
CA GLU A 288 12.82 -15.01 -8.27
C GLU A 288 11.65 -14.61 -9.18
N LEU A 289 10.43 -15.06 -8.87
CA LEU A 289 9.22 -14.66 -9.60
C LEU A 289 9.06 -13.14 -9.62
N SER A 290 9.21 -12.49 -8.47
CA SER A 290 9.14 -11.03 -8.30
C SER A 290 10.20 -10.29 -9.13
N LEU A 291 11.39 -10.87 -9.29
CA LEU A 291 12.49 -10.26 -10.04
C LEU A 291 12.34 -10.40 -11.56
N ALA A 292 11.54 -11.34 -12.06
CA ALA A 292 11.35 -11.55 -13.49
C ALA A 292 10.87 -10.28 -14.25
N SER A 293 10.21 -9.34 -13.55
CA SER A 293 9.76 -8.05 -14.08
C SER A 293 10.56 -6.83 -13.59
N LYS A 294 11.64 -7.02 -12.82
CA LYS A 294 12.45 -5.94 -12.22
C LYS A 294 13.80 -5.78 -12.92
N MET A 295 14.48 -4.67 -12.62
CA MET A 295 15.81 -4.39 -13.18
C MET A 295 16.92 -5.27 -12.60
N ALA A 296 16.78 -5.68 -11.33
CA ALA A 296 17.78 -6.53 -10.69
C ALA A 296 17.77 -7.93 -11.33
N PRO A 297 18.92 -8.45 -11.79
CA PRO A 297 18.95 -9.62 -12.66
C PRO A 297 18.65 -10.95 -11.96
N LYS A 298 18.86 -11.01 -10.63
CA LYS A 298 18.70 -12.22 -9.81
C LYS A 298 18.79 -11.88 -8.32
N VAL A 299 18.39 -12.82 -7.47
CA VAL A 299 18.32 -12.64 -6.00
C VAL A 299 19.69 -12.29 -5.42
N GLU A 300 20.76 -12.94 -5.88
CA GLU A 300 22.11 -12.72 -5.31
C GLU A 300 22.63 -11.30 -5.58
N ALA A 301 22.19 -10.67 -6.68
CA ALA A 301 22.57 -9.28 -6.96
C ALA A 301 21.92 -8.29 -5.98
N VAL A 302 20.68 -8.60 -5.55
CA VAL A 302 19.98 -7.82 -4.52
C VAL A 302 20.65 -8.02 -3.17
N GLU A 303 20.93 -9.28 -2.79
CA GLU A 303 21.59 -9.60 -1.53
C GLU A 303 22.99 -8.99 -1.43
N ALA A 304 23.78 -9.03 -2.52
CA ALA A 304 25.10 -8.42 -2.57
C ALA A 304 25.04 -6.90 -2.33
N LEU A 305 24.09 -6.20 -2.96
CA LEU A 305 23.90 -4.76 -2.73
C LEU A 305 23.48 -4.48 -1.28
N LEU A 306 22.57 -5.26 -0.71
CA LEU A 306 22.15 -5.10 0.68
C LEU A 306 23.30 -5.35 1.66
N GLU A 307 24.14 -6.35 1.40
CA GLU A 307 25.31 -6.65 2.24
C GLU A 307 26.38 -5.56 2.13
N GLU A 308 26.63 -5.01 0.94
CA GLU A 308 27.54 -3.87 0.75
C GLU A 308 27.09 -2.66 1.59
N LEU A 309 25.80 -2.32 1.51
CA LEU A 309 25.22 -1.23 2.31
C LEU A 309 25.29 -1.53 3.81
N ARG A 310 25.02 -2.77 4.21
CA ARG A 310 25.11 -3.20 5.62
C ARG A 310 26.53 -3.05 6.14
N GLN A 311 27.54 -3.50 5.40
CA GLN A 311 28.95 -3.39 5.78
C GLN A 311 29.39 -1.93 5.95
N ALA A 312 29.05 -1.07 4.99
CA ALA A 312 29.38 0.35 5.06
C ALA A 312 28.68 1.08 6.21
N SER A 313 27.46 0.67 6.57
CA SER A 313 26.63 1.36 7.58
C SER A 313 26.82 0.84 9.00
N TYR A 314 27.34 -0.39 9.19
CA TYR A 314 27.34 -1.07 10.48
C TYR A 314 28.15 -0.33 11.56
N ASP A 315 29.38 0.05 11.24
CA ASP A 315 30.25 0.72 12.21
C ASP A 315 29.78 2.14 12.53
N ALA A 316 29.13 2.83 11.58
CA ALA A 316 28.49 4.12 11.82
C ALA A 316 27.30 3.96 12.79
N ALA A 317 26.39 3.02 12.54
CA ALA A 317 25.25 2.76 13.42
C ALA A 317 25.67 2.37 14.85
N ARG A 318 26.78 1.63 15.00
CA ARG A 318 27.36 1.33 16.31
C ARG A 318 27.88 2.59 17.02
N LYS A 319 28.59 3.46 16.29
CA LYS A 319 29.08 4.74 16.84
C LYS A 319 27.91 5.64 17.25
N ASP A 320 26.85 5.71 16.45
CA ASP A 320 25.65 6.49 16.77
C ASP A 320 25.03 6.01 18.09
N LEU A 321 24.89 4.69 18.29
CA LEU A 321 24.36 4.14 19.53
C LEU A 321 25.24 4.45 20.74
N GLU A 322 26.56 4.38 20.59
CA GLU A 322 27.49 4.74 21.68
C GLU A 322 27.49 6.26 21.96
N GLU A 323 27.37 7.11 20.93
CA GLU A 323 27.19 8.56 21.09
C GLU A 323 25.90 8.87 21.86
N LEU A 324 24.80 8.18 21.55
CA LEU A 324 23.54 8.32 22.28
C LEU A 324 23.65 7.91 23.74
N LYS A 325 24.30 6.77 24.04
CA LYS A 325 24.53 6.34 25.44
C LYS A 325 25.39 7.33 26.20
N ALA A 326 26.49 7.80 25.59
CA ALA A 326 27.38 8.77 26.21
C ALA A 326 26.66 10.11 26.46
N PHE A 327 25.86 10.57 25.50
CA PHE A 327 25.06 11.77 25.63
C PHE A 327 24.02 11.66 26.75
N ALA A 328 23.24 10.57 26.76
CA ALA A 328 22.27 10.31 27.83
C ALA A 328 22.93 10.24 29.22
N ALA A 329 24.10 9.60 29.32
CA ALA A 329 24.87 9.52 30.56
C ALA A 329 25.36 10.90 31.03
N ALA A 330 25.83 11.74 30.10
CA ALA A 330 26.24 13.11 30.40
C ALA A 330 25.07 13.99 30.89
N LYS A 331 23.83 13.67 30.50
CA LYS A 331 22.60 14.31 31.03
C LYS A 331 22.10 13.70 32.35
N GLY A 332 22.81 12.70 32.90
CA GLY A 332 22.45 12.05 34.15
C GLY A 332 21.25 11.11 34.05
N ALA A 333 20.91 10.64 32.84
CA ALA A 333 19.78 9.75 32.63
C ALA A 333 20.05 8.35 33.21
N GLN A 334 19.09 7.83 33.99
CA GLN A 334 19.23 6.51 34.62
C GLN A 334 19.26 5.38 33.58
N GLU A 335 18.54 5.55 32.47
CA GLU A 335 18.47 4.59 31.37
C GLU A 335 19.70 4.59 30.46
N ALA A 336 20.67 5.51 30.63
CA ALA A 336 21.80 5.65 29.71
C ALA A 336 22.64 4.38 29.53
N SER A 337 22.73 3.56 30.59
CA SER A 337 23.44 2.27 30.56
C SER A 337 22.68 1.15 29.85
N ASP A 338 21.37 1.32 29.62
CA ASP A 338 20.47 0.32 29.04
C ASP A 338 19.34 0.99 28.24
N LEU A 339 19.73 1.75 27.20
CA LEU A 339 18.78 2.37 26.28
C LEU A 339 17.94 1.29 25.60
N LYS A 340 16.62 1.44 25.68
CA LYS A 340 15.65 0.58 25.00
C LYS A 340 15.18 1.23 23.70
N HIS A 341 14.44 0.49 22.88
CA HIS A 341 13.95 1.01 21.59
C HIS A 341 13.09 2.28 21.72
N TRP A 342 12.33 2.42 22.81
CA TRP A 342 11.52 3.63 23.09
C TRP A 342 12.33 4.81 23.64
N ASP A 343 13.64 4.65 23.84
CA ASP A 343 14.55 5.72 24.25
C ASP A 343 15.34 6.29 23.06
N ILE A 344 15.51 5.52 21.97
CA ILE A 344 16.37 5.89 20.84
C ILE A 344 15.91 7.19 20.18
N SER A 345 14.63 7.32 19.83
CA SER A 345 14.10 8.52 19.18
C SER A 345 14.18 9.76 20.08
N PHE A 346 13.92 9.59 21.38
CA PHE A 346 14.00 10.67 22.36
C PHE A 346 15.43 11.19 22.49
N TRP A 347 16.40 10.31 22.75
CA TRP A 347 17.80 10.73 22.91
C TRP A 347 18.42 11.20 21.60
N SER A 348 18.02 10.64 20.45
CA SER A 348 18.41 11.15 19.13
C SER A 348 17.96 12.59 18.93
N GLU A 349 16.73 12.91 19.33
CA GLU A 349 16.19 14.26 19.21
C GLU A 349 16.93 15.24 20.13
N ARG A 350 17.15 14.87 21.41
CA ARG A 350 17.91 15.69 22.37
C ARG A 350 19.35 15.93 21.91
N LEU A 351 20.02 14.90 21.38
CA LEU A 351 21.37 15.02 20.84
C LEU A 351 21.39 15.94 19.61
N ARG A 352 20.41 15.80 18.70
CA ARG A 352 20.29 16.63 17.50
C ARG A 352 20.09 18.11 17.86
N GLU A 353 19.20 18.40 18.79
CA GLU A 353 18.93 19.76 19.27
C GLU A 353 20.20 20.40 19.84
N GLU A 354 20.97 19.68 20.66
CA GLU A 354 22.20 20.21 21.25
C GLU A 354 23.34 20.36 20.23
N LYS A 355 23.50 19.37 19.35
CA LYS A 355 24.60 19.33 18.38
C LYS A 355 24.45 20.39 17.29
N PHE A 356 23.22 20.70 16.88
CA PHE A 356 22.95 21.61 15.77
C PHE A 356 22.24 22.90 16.18
N ALA A 357 21.87 23.05 17.45
CA ALA A 357 21.24 24.26 18.01
C ALA A 357 19.96 24.69 17.26
N PHE A 358 19.13 23.72 16.86
CA PHE A 358 17.79 23.97 16.32
C PHE A 358 16.83 22.84 16.72
N SER A 359 15.53 23.14 16.76
CA SER A 359 14.47 22.14 16.91
C SER A 359 13.57 22.07 15.67
N ALA A 360 12.93 20.91 15.45
CA ALA A 360 11.94 20.76 14.38
C ALA A 360 10.73 21.71 14.57
N GLU A 361 10.38 22.02 15.82
CA GLU A 361 9.25 22.92 16.12
C GLU A 361 9.57 24.38 15.73
N GLU A 362 10.81 24.84 15.90
CA GLU A 362 11.25 26.18 15.45
C GLU A 362 11.23 26.32 13.93
N LEU A 363 11.48 25.23 13.20
CA LEU A 363 11.45 25.22 11.74
C LEU A 363 10.03 25.14 11.17
N ARG A 364 9.05 24.62 11.93
CA ARG A 364 7.69 24.38 11.47
C ARG A 364 7.01 25.60 10.82
N PRO A 365 7.11 26.84 11.36
CA PRO A 365 6.52 28.03 10.73
C PRO A 365 7.11 28.39 9.36
N TYR A 366 8.29 27.86 9.00
CA TYR A 366 8.97 28.11 7.73
C TYR A 366 8.58 27.11 6.63
N PHE A 367 7.87 26.02 6.97
CA PHE A 367 7.37 25.02 6.01
C PHE A 367 5.84 24.90 5.97
N PRO A 368 5.08 26.00 5.84
CA PRO A 368 3.64 25.94 5.61
C PRO A 368 3.33 25.32 4.24
N LEU A 369 2.28 24.49 4.18
CA LEU A 369 1.92 23.72 2.99
C LEU A 369 1.80 24.58 1.71
N PRO A 370 1.13 25.76 1.70
CA PRO A 370 1.03 26.56 0.48
C PRO A 370 2.40 26.96 -0.11
N GLN A 371 3.33 27.41 0.73
CA GLN A 371 4.66 27.84 0.31
C GLN A 371 5.53 26.66 -0.14
N VAL A 372 5.36 25.49 0.48
CA VAL A 372 6.02 24.27 0.02
C VAL A 372 5.50 23.87 -1.37
N LEU A 373 4.20 24.01 -1.62
CA LEU A 373 3.60 23.76 -2.94
C LEU A 373 4.05 24.77 -3.99
N ASP A 374 4.22 26.04 -3.64
CA ASP A 374 4.75 27.06 -4.57
C ASP A 374 6.20 26.78 -4.99
N GLY A 375 6.98 26.06 -4.17
CA GLY A 375 8.38 25.73 -4.43
C GLY A 375 8.60 24.41 -5.19
N LEU A 376 7.61 23.51 -5.20
CA LEU A 376 7.67 22.20 -5.89
C LEU A 376 7.30 22.35 -7.37
#